data_AF-A0A2W1G428-F1
#
_entry.id   AF-A0A2W1G428-F1
#
_cell.length_a   1.000
_cell.length_b   1.000
_cell.length_c   1.000
_cell.angle_alpha   90.00
_cell.angle_beta   90.00
_cell.angle_gamma   90.00
#
_symmetry.space_group_name_H-M   'P 1'
#
loop_
_entity.id
_entity.type
_entity.pdbx_description
1 polymer ?
#
loop_
_entity_poly.entity_id
_entity_poly.type
_entity_poly.pdbx_seq_one_letter_code
_entity_poly.pdbx_strand_id
1 'polypeptide(L)'
;MAPLVGPHTTPGNLWAGKPWEQELQGGGLIHQVLLGGWGVMIGEMFDLERLCEKSVELGRSTCFVSSVPLKVPGGVASPPNAVAIF
;
A
#
# COMPACT_ATOMS: atom_id res chain seq x y z
N MET A 1 -19.15 -1.36 11.59
CA MET A 1 -18.32 -2.55 11.32
C MET A 1 -17.49 -2.23 10.09
N ALA A 2 -16.16 -2.34 10.14
CA ALA A 2 -15.38 -2.26 8.91
C ALA A 2 -15.82 -3.43 8.01
N PRO A 3 -16.14 -3.27 6.72
CA PRO A 3 -16.70 -4.34 5.88
C PRO A 3 -15.73 -5.51 5.59
N LEU A 4 -14.52 -5.48 6.15
CA LEU A 4 -13.38 -6.34 5.80
C LEU A 4 -13.14 -7.47 6.82
N VAL A 5 -14.12 -7.79 7.67
CA VAL A 5 -14.01 -8.80 8.73
C VAL A 5 -15.05 -9.90 8.52
N GLY A 6 -14.63 -11.18 8.51
CA GLY A 6 -15.48 -12.31 8.13
C GLY A 6 -15.08 -13.65 8.77
N PRO A 7 -15.76 -14.77 8.46
CA PRO A 7 -15.67 -16.03 9.21
C PRO A 7 -14.26 -16.66 9.35
N HIS A 8 -13.33 -16.28 8.46
CA HIS A 8 -11.96 -16.79 8.38
C HIS A 8 -10.94 -15.97 9.18
N THR A 9 -11.37 -14.79 9.64
CA THR A 9 -10.61 -13.96 10.57
C THR A 9 -11.11 -14.14 12.01
N THR A 10 -12.24 -14.85 12.17
CA THR A 10 -12.95 -15.05 13.44
C THR A 10 -12.05 -15.71 14.48
N PRO A 11 -12.04 -15.23 15.74
CA PRO A 11 -11.17 -15.76 16.77
C PRO A 11 -11.45 -17.24 17.07
N GLY A 12 -10.39 -18.00 17.28
CA GLY A 12 -10.38 -19.44 17.54
C GLY A 12 -10.25 -20.31 16.28
N ASN A 13 -9.93 -19.74 15.12
CA ASN A 13 -9.99 -20.46 13.84
C ASN A 13 -8.61 -20.58 13.16
N LEU A 14 -8.46 -20.23 11.87
CA LEU A 14 -7.21 -20.41 11.10
C LEU A 14 -6.00 -19.68 11.70
N TRP A 15 -6.26 -18.54 12.35
CA TRP A 15 -5.25 -17.74 13.02
C TRP A 15 -5.23 -18.01 14.53
N ALA A 16 -5.85 -19.11 14.99
CA ALA A 16 -5.89 -19.52 16.40
C ALA A 16 -4.52 -19.45 17.06
N GLY A 17 -4.40 -18.54 18.03
CA GLY A 17 -3.18 -18.33 18.80
C GLY A 17 -2.04 -17.67 18.01
N LYS A 18 -2.29 -17.26 16.76
CA LYS A 18 -1.39 -16.37 16.02
C LYS A 18 -1.63 -14.94 16.52
N PRO A 19 -0.59 -14.11 16.63
CA PRO A 19 -0.71 -12.77 17.22
C PRO A 19 -1.78 -11.89 16.55
N TRP A 20 -1.98 -12.03 15.24
CA TRP A 20 -2.85 -11.17 14.41
C TRP A 20 -4.30 -11.68 14.27
N GLU A 21 -4.68 -12.68 15.05
CA GLU A 21 -6.01 -13.27 15.02
C GLU A 21 -7.14 -12.27 15.33
N GLN A 22 -6.98 -11.53 16.43
CA GLN A 22 -7.94 -10.51 16.84
C GLN A 22 -7.89 -9.28 15.92
N GLU A 23 -6.73 -9.00 15.31
CA GLU A 23 -6.53 -7.84 14.44
C GLU A 23 -7.31 -7.94 13.13
N LEU A 24 -7.47 -9.17 12.65
CA LEU A 24 -8.27 -9.48 11.47
C LEU A 24 -9.78 -9.38 11.73
N GLN A 25 -10.24 -9.06 12.96
CA GLN A 25 -11.63 -8.71 13.32
C GLN A 25 -11.95 -7.20 13.22
N GLY A 26 -10.95 -6.35 12.96
CA GLY A 26 -11.08 -4.90 12.84
C GLY A 26 -11.13 -4.32 11.41
N GLY A 27 -10.89 -5.12 10.37
CA GLY A 27 -11.00 -4.72 8.96
C GLY A 27 -9.71 -4.86 8.16
N GLY A 28 -8.75 -5.64 8.67
CA GLY A 28 -7.48 -5.84 8.00
C GLY A 28 -7.68 -6.55 6.66
N LEU A 29 -7.38 -5.83 5.56
CA LEU A 29 -6.99 -6.29 4.21
C LEU A 29 -6.98 -5.09 3.24
N ILE A 30 -6.15 -4.09 3.52
CA ILE A 30 -6.10 -2.84 2.73
C ILE A 30 -5.71 -3.11 1.27
N HIS A 31 -4.86 -4.12 1.03
CA HIS A 31 -4.55 -4.59 -0.32
C HIS A 31 -5.80 -4.93 -1.11
N GLN A 32 -6.80 -5.56 -0.49
CA GLN A 32 -8.03 -5.97 -1.17
C GLN A 32 -8.95 -4.78 -1.45
N VAL A 33 -9.07 -3.83 -0.50
CA VAL A 33 -9.87 -2.62 -0.70
C VAL A 33 -9.30 -1.76 -1.81
N LEU A 34 -7.99 -1.49 -1.76
CA LEU A 34 -7.33 -0.60 -2.70
C LEU A 34 -7.28 -1.24 -4.07
N LEU A 35 -6.72 -2.46 -4.21
CA LEU A 35 -6.54 -3.09 -5.52
C LEU A 35 -7.85 -3.63 -6.08
N GLY A 36 -8.62 -4.38 -5.28
CA GLY A 36 -9.82 -5.08 -5.73
C GLY A 36 -11.11 -4.25 -5.64
N GLY A 37 -11.18 -3.30 -4.69
CA GLY A 37 -12.35 -2.44 -4.52
C GLY A 37 -12.26 -1.16 -5.35
N TRP A 38 -11.27 -0.33 -5.07
CA TRP A 38 -11.16 1.02 -5.63
C TRP A 38 -10.32 1.09 -6.91
N GLY A 39 -9.64 0.00 -7.29
CA GLY A 39 -8.70 0.01 -8.40
C GLY A 39 -7.50 0.93 -8.18
N VAL A 40 -7.17 1.20 -6.92
CA VAL A 40 -6.05 2.04 -6.49
C VAL A 40 -4.81 1.18 -6.40
N MET A 41 -3.81 1.53 -7.21
CA MET A 41 -2.50 0.88 -7.19
C MET A 41 -1.75 1.17 -5.89
N ILE A 42 -1.00 0.20 -5.40
CA ILE A 42 -0.15 0.32 -4.20
C ILE A 42 1.31 0.37 -4.65
N GLY A 43 2.06 1.33 -4.13
CA GLY A 43 3.51 1.37 -4.24
C GLY A 43 4.14 1.03 -2.90
N GLU A 44 5.16 0.18 -2.92
CA GLU A 44 5.87 -0.30 -1.72
C GLU A 44 7.37 -0.07 -1.90
N MET A 45 8.10 0.02 -0.78
CA MET A 45 9.57 0.12 -0.75
C MET A 45 10.15 1.35 -1.47
N PHE A 46 9.48 2.51 -1.42
CA PHE A 46 10.09 3.77 -1.85
C PHE A 46 11.16 4.25 -0.87
N ASP A 47 12.29 4.71 -1.38
CA ASP A 47 13.25 5.52 -0.63
C ASP A 47 12.83 6.99 -0.70
N LEU A 48 12.52 7.58 0.45
CA LEU A 48 11.98 8.93 0.57
C LEU A 48 12.91 9.91 1.30
N GLU A 49 14.12 9.49 1.72
CA GLU A 49 14.98 10.32 2.57
C GLU A 49 15.35 11.65 1.89
N ARG A 50 15.93 11.57 0.69
CA ARG A 50 16.32 12.75 -0.11
C ARG A 50 15.13 13.60 -0.55
N LEU A 51 13.96 12.96 -0.75
CA LEU A 51 12.72 13.65 -1.09
C LEU A 51 12.28 14.57 0.07
N CYS A 52 12.32 14.04 1.29
CA CYS A 52 11.98 14.77 2.51
C CYS A 52 12.93 15.95 2.75
N GLU A 53 14.24 15.74 2.62
CA GLU A 53 15.24 16.81 2.72
C GLU A 53 14.95 17.97 1.74
N LYS A 54 14.70 17.63 0.47
CA LYS A 54 14.40 18.63 -0.57
C LYS A 54 13.06 19.35 -0.31
N SER A 55 12.05 18.63 0.18
CA SER A 55 10.75 19.20 0.54
C SER A 55 10.87 20.26 1.64
N VAL A 56 11.70 20.01 2.66
CA VAL A 56 11.98 20.95 3.75
C VAL A 56 12.76 22.16 3.22
N GLU A 57 13.83 21.95 2.45
CA GLU A 57 14.65 23.02 1.85
C GLU A 57 13.81 24.01 1.03
N LEU A 58 12.87 23.50 0.22
CA LEU A 58 12.03 24.31 -0.66
C LEU A 58 10.76 24.84 0.03
N GLY A 59 10.49 24.44 1.27
CA GLY A 59 9.27 24.79 1.99
C GLY A 59 7.97 24.31 1.32
N ARG A 60 7.99 23.21 0.56
CA ARG A 60 6.79 22.65 -0.10
C ARG A 60 6.80 21.13 -0.14
N SER A 61 5.61 20.53 0.00
CA SER A 61 5.41 19.06 -0.01
C SER A 61 4.69 18.54 -1.25
N THR A 62 4.50 19.39 -2.25
CA THR A 62 3.96 18.99 -3.55
C THR A 62 5.07 19.02 -4.59
N CYS A 63 5.14 17.98 -5.42
CA CYS A 63 6.05 17.85 -6.53
C CYS A 63 5.35 17.08 -7.67
N PHE A 64 5.92 17.14 -8.87
CA PHE A 64 5.48 16.25 -9.93
C PHE A 64 6.12 14.88 -9.74
N VAL A 65 5.31 13.82 -9.72
CA VAL A 65 5.79 12.44 -9.56
C VAL A 65 5.63 11.70 -10.87
N SER A 66 6.74 11.18 -11.40
CA SER A 66 6.75 10.25 -12.53
C SER A 66 7.05 8.85 -12.01
N SER A 67 6.18 7.89 -12.27
CA SER A 67 6.37 6.48 -11.94
C SER A 67 5.78 5.66 -13.10
N VAL A 68 6.67 5.18 -13.97
CA VAL A 68 6.26 4.51 -15.22
C VAL A 68 6.56 3.02 -15.08
N PRO A 69 5.53 2.16 -15.02
CA PRO A 69 5.74 0.72 -14.92
C PRO A 69 6.38 0.17 -16.20
N LEU A 70 7.11 -0.93 -16.06
CA LEU A 70 7.65 -1.67 -17.20
C LEU A 70 6.53 -2.20 -18.08
N LYS A 71 6.74 -2.19 -19.41
CA LYS A 71 5.82 -2.78 -20.38
C LYS A 71 5.93 -4.30 -20.37
N VAL A 72 5.22 -4.93 -19.45
CA VAL A 72 5.14 -6.39 -19.34
C VAL A 72 3.68 -6.82 -19.49
N PRO A 73 3.25 -7.29 -20.68
CA PRO A 73 1.89 -7.78 -20.88
C PRO A 73 1.55 -8.89 -19.86
N GLY A 74 0.44 -8.72 -19.15
CA GLY A 74 0.03 -9.64 -18.08
C GLY A 74 0.78 -9.46 -16.75
N GLY A 75 1.65 -8.44 -16.62
CA GLY A 75 2.35 -8.14 -15.37
C GLY A 75 1.39 -7.65 -14.27
N VAL A 76 1.62 -8.11 -13.04
CA VAL A 76 0.83 -7.74 -11.84
C VAL A 76 1.53 -6.70 -10.95
N ALA A 77 2.81 -6.44 -11.24
CA ALA A 77 3.65 -5.48 -10.54
C ALA A 77 4.77 -5.00 -11.47
N SER A 78 5.43 -3.92 -11.08
CA SER A 78 6.61 -3.39 -11.73
C SER A 78 7.53 -2.80 -10.68
N PRO A 79 8.86 -2.86 -10.85
CA PRO A 79 9.75 -1.91 -10.19
C PRO A 79 9.24 -0.48 -10.43
N PRO A 80 9.32 0.39 -9.42
CA PRO A 80 8.60 1.67 -9.46
C PRO A 80 9.14 2.63 -10.51
N ASN A 81 10.47 2.66 -10.72
CA ASN A 81 11.14 3.67 -11.55
C ASN A 81 10.61 5.09 -11.24
N ALA A 82 10.44 5.38 -9.95
CA ALA A 82 9.76 6.57 -9.47
C ALA A 82 10.74 7.74 -9.29
N VAL A 83 10.37 8.91 -9.78
CA VAL A 83 11.13 10.16 -9.69
C VAL A 83 10.20 11.27 -9.24
N ALA A 84 10.65 12.07 -8.27
CA ALA A 84 10.01 13.31 -7.88
C ALA A 84 10.75 14.51 -8.49
N ILE A 85 10.00 15.44 -9.09
CA ILE A 85 10.51 16.63 -9.79
C ILE A 85 9.94 17.88 -9.11
N PHE A 86 10.84 18.75 -8.65
CA PHE A 86 10.53 20.00 -7.94
C PHE A 86 10.79 21.23 -8.79
#